data_AF-A0A955YZX3-F1
#
_entry.id   AF-A0A955YZX3-F1
#
_cell.length_a   1.000
_cell.length_b   1.000
_cell.length_c   1.000
_cell.angle_alpha   90.00
_cell.angle_beta   90.00
_cell.angle_gamma   90.00
#
_symmetry.space_group_name_H-M   'P 1'
#
loop_
_entity.id
_entity.type
_entity.pdbx_description
1 polymer ?
#
loop_
_entity_poly.entity_id
_entity_poly.type
_entity_poly.pdbx_seq_one_letter_code
_entity_poly.pdbx_strand_id
1 'polypeptide(L)'
;REIGAMLSSRSGSGREWLAAIDGLARTGGANYRVAALGEDTFGNVLGDPSAPTDARVGAAVAMIRVGADEARRRVRVAAEATADASTRSTLLEICEAETDDDLAAALDRRS
;
A
#
# COMPACT_ATOMS: atom_id res chain seq x y z
N ARG A 1 -11.99 -8.93 -2.88
CA ARG A 1 -12.71 -8.65 -1.61
C ARG A 1 -11.90 -9.05 -0.37
N GLU A 2 -11.13 -10.15 -0.36
CA GLU A 2 -10.29 -10.54 0.80
C GLU A 2 -9.03 -9.69 0.97
N ILE A 3 -8.31 -9.38 -0.11
CA ILE A 3 -7.03 -8.64 -0.07
C ILE A 3 -7.20 -7.23 0.50
N GLY A 4 -8.25 -6.50 0.11
CA GLY A 4 -8.53 -5.17 0.65
C GLY A 4 -8.73 -5.18 2.17
N ALA A 5 -9.38 -6.22 2.71
CA ALA A 5 -9.56 -6.39 4.16
C ALA A 5 -8.27 -6.83 4.88
N MET A 6 -7.32 -7.45 4.18
CA MET A 6 -5.99 -7.77 4.71
C MET A 6 -5.04 -6.56 4.67
N LEU A 7 -5.23 -5.66 3.69
CA LEU A 7 -4.50 -4.40 3.57
C LEU A 7 -5.05 -3.32 4.50
N SER A 8 -6.34 -3.36 4.87
CA SER A 8 -6.90 -2.45 5.88
C SER A 8 -6.33 -2.72 7.28
N SER A 9 -5.81 -1.69 7.95
CA SER A 9 -5.28 -1.84 9.30
C SER A 9 -6.39 -2.22 10.28
N ARG A 10 -6.26 -3.36 10.96
CA ARG A 10 -7.07 -3.70 12.14
C ARG A 10 -6.27 -3.29 13.38
N SER A 11 -6.36 -2.01 13.77
CA SER A 11 -5.79 -1.42 15.01
C SER A 11 -4.30 -1.68 15.26
N GLY A 12 -3.48 -0.64 15.12
CA GLY A 12 -2.05 -0.66 15.42
C GLY A 12 -1.33 0.59 14.90
N SER A 13 -0.09 0.80 15.33
CA SER A 13 0.83 1.81 14.81
C SER A 13 1.19 1.55 13.34
N GLY A 14 1.68 2.58 12.65
CA GLY A 14 2.18 2.50 11.28
C GLY A 14 3.25 1.43 11.09
N ARG A 15 4.10 1.20 12.11
CA ARG A 15 5.06 0.08 12.10
C ARG A 15 4.39 -1.29 12.11
N GLU A 16 3.38 -1.49 12.95
CA GLU A 16 2.66 -2.76 13.01
C GLU A 16 1.92 -3.03 11.70
N TRP A 17 1.36 -1.97 11.11
CA TRP A 17 0.74 -2.08 9.80
C TRP A 17 1.76 -2.39 8.69
N LEU A 18 2.90 -1.69 8.67
CA LEU A 18 3.99 -1.97 7.74
C LEU A 18 4.48 -3.42 7.86
N ALA A 19 4.67 -3.92 9.08
CA ALA A 19 5.06 -5.30 9.34
C ALA A 19 4.02 -6.31 8.83
N ALA A 20 2.73 -6.01 8.98
CA ALA A 20 1.64 -6.84 8.45
C ALA A 20 1.65 -6.86 6.91
N ILE A 21 1.83 -5.71 6.26
CA ILE A 21 1.94 -5.60 4.79
C ILE A 21 3.17 -6.36 4.29
N ASP A 22 4.30 -6.21 4.96
CA ASP A 22 5.54 -6.96 4.68
C ASP A 22 5.34 -8.47 4.81
N GLY A 23 4.60 -8.91 5.83
CA GLY A 23 4.19 -10.30 5.97
C GLY A 23 3.39 -10.78 4.77
N LEU A 24 2.39 -10.02 4.32
CA LEU A 24 1.58 -10.37 3.16
C LEU A 24 2.41 -10.42 1.87
N ALA A 25 3.30 -9.44 1.66
CA ALA A 25 4.17 -9.39 0.49
C ALA A 25 5.18 -10.56 0.46
N ARG A 26 5.78 -10.92 1.61
CA ARG A 26 6.82 -11.97 1.70
C ARG A 26 6.28 -13.39 1.76
N THR A 27 5.16 -13.63 2.45
CA THR A 27 4.54 -14.98 2.52
C THR A 27 4.00 -15.43 1.15
N GLY A 28 3.99 -14.51 0.17
CA GLY A 28 3.67 -14.79 -1.22
C GLY A 28 4.65 -15.66 -1.99
N GLY A 29 5.91 -15.72 -1.58
CA GLY A 29 6.94 -16.46 -2.31
C GLY A 29 6.88 -17.99 -2.14
N ALA A 30 6.30 -18.51 -1.05
CA ALA A 30 6.31 -19.94 -0.73
C ALA A 30 5.02 -20.68 -1.13
N ASN A 31 3.91 -19.97 -1.30
CA ASN A 31 2.62 -20.54 -1.68
C ASN A 31 2.24 -20.05 -3.09
N TYR A 32 2.19 -20.97 -4.05
CA TYR A 32 1.94 -20.74 -5.48
C TYR A 32 0.73 -19.84 -5.82
N ARG A 33 -0.23 -19.64 -4.90
CA ARG A 33 -1.39 -18.74 -5.08
C ARG A 33 -1.14 -17.27 -4.72
N VAL A 34 -0.15 -16.99 -3.89
CA VAL A 34 0.12 -15.63 -3.38
C VAL A 34 1.26 -14.97 -4.17
N ALA A 35 2.09 -15.75 -4.87
CA ALA A 35 2.96 -15.25 -5.95
C ALA A 35 2.19 -14.56 -7.10
N ALA A 36 0.87 -14.74 -7.16
CA ALA A 36 -0.03 -14.04 -8.07
C ALA A 36 -0.53 -12.67 -7.53
N LEU A 37 -0.30 -12.35 -6.25
CA LEU A 37 -0.47 -10.98 -5.72
C LEU A 37 0.74 -10.13 -6.14
N GLY A 38 0.99 -10.06 -7.45
CA GLY A 38 2.03 -9.22 -8.03
C GLY A 38 1.62 -7.74 -8.05
N GLU A 39 2.51 -6.89 -8.56
CA GLU A 39 2.27 -5.45 -8.74
C GLU A 39 0.90 -5.12 -9.34
N ASP A 40 0.40 -5.93 -10.29
CA ASP A 40 -0.91 -5.74 -10.93
C ASP A 40 -2.07 -5.83 -9.95
N THR A 41 -2.00 -6.74 -8.97
CA THR A 41 -3.09 -6.91 -7.99
C THR A 41 -3.14 -5.73 -7.02
N PHE A 42 -1.99 -5.28 -6.54
CA PHE A 42 -1.93 -4.08 -5.70
C PHE A 42 -2.30 -2.83 -6.48
N GLY A 43 -1.86 -2.73 -7.74
CA GLY A 43 -2.23 -1.66 -8.66
C GLY A 43 -3.74 -1.58 -8.89
N ASN A 44 -4.42 -2.72 -9.04
CA ASN A 44 -5.87 -2.76 -9.17
C ASN A 44 -6.58 -2.25 -7.91
N VAL A 45 -6.11 -2.61 -6.71
CA VAL A 45 -6.70 -2.10 -5.45
C VAL A 45 -6.44 -0.60 -5.30
N LEU A 46 -5.23 -0.16 -5.61
CA LEU A 46 -4.82 1.23 -5.55
C LEU A 46 -5.65 2.13 -6.48
N GLY A 47 -5.92 1.65 -7.71
CA GLY A 47 -6.70 2.37 -8.72
C GLY A 47 -8.22 2.25 -8.57
N ASP A 48 -8.72 1.41 -7.67
CA ASP A 48 -10.17 1.20 -7.47
C ASP A 48 -10.75 2.30 -6.55
N PRO A 49 -11.57 3.23 -7.07
CA PRO A 49 -12.18 4.28 -6.25
C PRO A 49 -13.22 3.75 -5.27
N SER A 50 -13.70 2.52 -5.45
CA SER A 50 -14.63 1.86 -4.53
C SER A 50 -13.92 1.10 -3.40
N ALA A 51 -12.60 0.93 -3.50
CA ALA A 51 -11.81 0.32 -2.44
C ALA A 51 -11.72 1.26 -1.23
N PRO A 52 -11.78 0.72 0.01
CA PRO A 52 -11.57 1.53 1.22
C PRO A 52 -10.24 2.28 1.18
N THR A 53 -10.19 3.50 1.72
CA THR A 53 -8.96 4.32 1.79
C THR A 53 -7.78 3.54 2.36
N ASP A 54 -7.97 2.86 3.49
CA ASP A 54 -6.91 2.06 4.10
C ASP A 54 -6.40 0.95 3.20
N ALA A 55 -7.28 0.31 2.43
CA ALA A 55 -6.88 -0.73 1.49
C ALA A 55 -6.02 -0.15 0.34
N ARG A 56 -6.36 1.03 -0.16
CA ARG A 56 -5.58 1.73 -1.21
C ARG A 56 -4.22 2.17 -0.69
N VAL A 57 -4.17 2.70 0.53
CA VAL A 57 -2.92 3.10 1.20
C VAL A 57 -2.03 1.87 1.46
N GLY A 58 -2.59 0.78 1.98
CA GLY A 58 -1.86 -0.47 2.17
C GLY A 58 -1.35 -1.06 0.84
N ALA A 59 -2.14 -0.96 -0.24
CA ALA A 59 -1.73 -1.38 -1.57
C ALA A 59 -0.55 -0.54 -2.11
N ALA A 60 -0.55 0.78 -1.87
CA ALA A 60 0.56 1.64 -2.24
C ALA A 60 1.86 1.24 -1.53
N VAL A 61 1.81 1.01 -0.22
CA VAL A 61 2.97 0.50 0.53
C VAL A 61 3.43 -0.84 -0.04
N ALA A 62 2.52 -1.79 -0.25
CA ALA A 62 2.85 -3.09 -0.82
C ALA A 62 3.57 -2.94 -2.18
N MET A 63 3.09 -2.04 -3.06
CA MET A 63 3.72 -1.73 -4.33
C MET A 63 5.15 -1.20 -4.18
N ILE A 64 5.39 -0.26 -3.25
CA ILE A 64 6.74 0.26 -2.98
C ILE A 64 7.67 -0.83 -2.45
N ARG A 65 7.14 -1.81 -1.69
CA ARG A 65 7.93 -2.90 -1.10
C ARG A 65 8.31 -3.98 -2.09
N VAL A 66 7.43 -4.31 -3.04
CA VAL A 66 7.67 -5.40 -4.01
C VAL A 66 8.28 -4.91 -5.32
N GLY A 67 8.09 -3.64 -5.66
CA GLY A 67 8.33 -3.12 -7.00
C GLY A 67 9.53 -2.20 -7.15
N ALA A 68 9.94 -2.00 -8.40
CA ALA A 68 11.00 -1.07 -8.79
C ALA A 68 10.45 0.38 -8.95
N ASP A 69 11.25 1.29 -9.52
CA ASP A 69 10.84 2.70 -9.74
C ASP A 69 9.51 2.88 -10.49
N GLU A 70 9.11 1.88 -11.30
CA GLU A 70 7.82 1.87 -11.97
C GLU A 70 6.63 1.76 -10.99
N ALA A 71 6.79 1.05 -9.87
CA ALA A 71 5.77 0.98 -8.82
C ALA A 71 5.57 2.34 -8.15
N ARG A 72 6.66 3.09 -7.90
CA ARG A 72 6.60 4.48 -7.42
C ARG A 72 5.82 5.38 -8.37
N ARG A 73 6.08 5.27 -9.68
CA ARG A 73 5.34 6.05 -10.69
C ARG A 73 3.84 5.76 -10.65
N ARG A 74 3.45 4.49 -10.56
CA ARG A 74 2.04 4.09 -10.46
C ARG A 74 1.36 4.61 -9.19
N VAL A 75 2.06 4.56 -8.06
CA VAL A 75 1.57 5.16 -6.80
C VAL A 75 1.36 6.67 -6.95
N ARG A 76 2.32 7.39 -7.55
CA ARG A 76 2.18 8.83 -7.81
C ARG A 76 0.99 9.15 -8.70
N VAL A 77 0.79 8.43 -9.80
CA VAL A 77 -0.37 8.61 -10.69
C VAL A 77 -1.69 8.37 -9.95
N ALA A 78 -1.77 7.33 -9.13
CA ALA A 78 -2.97 7.06 -8.33
C ALA A 78 -3.23 8.13 -7.28
N ALA A 79 -2.18 8.70 -6.68
CA ALA A 79 -2.29 9.82 -5.76
C ALA A 79 -2.88 11.05 -6.47
N GLU A 80 -2.35 11.41 -7.64
CA GLU A 80 -2.84 12.54 -8.43
C GLU A 80 -4.32 12.39 -8.83
N ALA A 81 -4.76 11.16 -9.13
CA ALA A 81 -6.15 10.84 -9.45
C ALA A 81 -7.08 10.78 -8.22
N THR A 82 -6.53 10.72 -7.00
CA THR A 82 -7.32 10.64 -5.78
C THR A 82 -7.94 12.00 -5.46
N ALA A 83 -9.25 12.07 -5.28
CA ALA A 83 -9.96 13.33 -4.99
C ALA A 83 -9.73 13.84 -3.56
N ASP A 84 -9.74 12.93 -2.58
CA ASP A 84 -9.56 13.24 -1.17
C ASP A 84 -8.14 13.74 -0.88
N ALA A 85 -8.03 14.95 -0.32
CA ALA A 85 -6.73 15.62 -0.13
C ALA A 85 -5.85 14.90 0.90
N SER A 86 -6.44 14.34 1.95
CA SER A 86 -5.71 13.60 2.98
C SER A 86 -5.11 12.32 2.41
N THR A 87 -5.94 11.50 1.76
CA THR A 87 -5.50 10.28 1.08
C THR A 87 -4.44 10.57 0.01
N ARG A 88 -4.63 11.63 -0.78
CA ARG A 88 -3.62 12.07 -1.77
C ARG A 88 -2.28 12.35 -1.10
N SER A 89 -2.26 13.12 0.00
CA SER A 89 -1.03 13.43 0.74
C SER A 89 -0.34 12.16 1.22
N THR A 90 -1.07 11.25 1.85
CA THR A 90 -0.52 9.99 2.34
C THR A 90 0.10 9.15 1.21
N LEU A 91 -0.56 9.06 0.05
CA LEU A 91 -0.02 8.32 -1.09
C LEU A 91 1.25 8.95 -1.69
N LEU A 92 1.33 10.29 -1.70
CA LEU A 92 2.55 11.00 -2.13
C LEU A 92 3.69 10.79 -1.13
N GLU A 93 3.41 10.88 0.17
CA GLU A 93 4.40 10.60 1.23
C GLU A 93 4.95 9.17 1.12
N ILE A 94 4.08 8.18 0.87
CA ILE A 94 4.50 6.79 0.64
C ILE A 94 5.39 6.67 -0.60
N CYS A 95 5.08 7.42 -1.67
CA CYS A 95 5.88 7.41 -2.89
C CYS A 95 7.28 8.01 -2.69
N GLU A 96 7.40 8.97 -1.77
CA GLU A 96 8.63 9.72 -1.47
C GLU A 96 9.43 9.09 -0.34
N ALA A 97 8.87 8.12 0.38
CA ALA A 97 9.54 7.41 1.45
C ALA A 97 10.79 6.67 0.94
N GLU A 98 11.93 6.98 1.57
CA GLU A 98 13.21 6.34 1.28
C GLU A 98 13.54 5.26 2.32
N THR A 99 12.93 5.35 3.50
CA THR A 99 13.15 4.42 4.62
C THR A 99 11.86 3.76 5.11
N ASP A 100 12.01 2.62 5.80
CA ASP A 100 10.89 1.95 6.47
C ASP A 100 10.29 2.84 7.59
N ASP A 101 11.09 3.73 8.20
CA ASP A 101 10.60 4.71 9.18
C ASP A 101 9.73 5.79 8.52
N ASP A 102 10.08 6.26 7.32
CA ASP A 102 9.26 7.21 6.56
C ASP A 102 7.91 6.61 6.19
N LEU A 103 7.91 5.34 5.74
CA LEU A 103 6.69 4.59 5.45
C LEU A 103 5.82 4.45 6.71
N ALA A 104 6.40 4.03 7.83
CA ALA A 104 5.65 3.90 9.08
C ALA A 104 5.06 5.24 9.52
N ALA A 105 5.82 6.33 9.42
CA ALA A 105 5.35 7.67 9.78
C ALA A 105 4.20 8.15 8.87
N ALA A 106 4.27 7.88 7.56
CA ALA A 106 3.17 8.19 6.64
C ALA A 106 1.89 7.42 7.00
N LEU A 107 2.02 6.17 7.43
CA LEU A 107 0.91 5.34 7.87
C LEU A 107 0.29 5.82 9.20
N ASP A 108 1.10 6.31 10.13
CA ASP A 108 0.65 6.88 11.41
C ASP A 108 -0.14 8.18 11.22
N ARG A 109 0.24 9.04 10.26
CA ARG A 109 -0.47 10.32 10.01
C ARG A 109 -1.87 10.17 9.43
N ARG A 110 -2.21 8.98 8.93
CA ARG A 110 -3.51 8.65 8.33
C ARG A 110 -4.59 8.38 9.38
N SER A 111 -4.20 7.89 10.58
CA SER A 111 -5.14 7.58 11.68
C SER A 111 -5.63 8.83 12.38
#